data_AF-A0A956J2I3-F1
#
_entry.id   AF-A0A956J2I3-F1
#
_cell.length_a   1.000
_cell.length_b   1.000
_cell.length_c   1.000
_cell.angle_alpha   90.00
_cell.angle_beta   90.00
_cell.angle_gamma   90.00
#
_symmetry.space_group_name_H-M   'P 1'
#
loop_
_entity.id
_entity.type
_entity.pdbx_description
1 polymer ?
#
loop_
_entity_poly.entity_id
_entity_poly.type
_entity_poly.pdbx_seq_one_letter_code
_entity_poly.pdbx_strand_id
1 'polypeptide(L)'
;LRAEDEVTAGNYSAVRTRIDEVFTRYPLSDQVWWSGVGLDGTNVGTPVAYYGLRMLDEVARVGLAPPPSKTHDITLTVVLVACADGQRPVDAARTQGETVHLELDQGVVADDHRLIRQSLNLFRQYVGAISEGALRLGVEIEHVDGCIDVGFQEAQPVSGLLDAGQAVSQVDASVANRTDMWWVIYPSNVPSDSIFDETPFITGGMGAWGAAPLFMIDDLWLVRKPPHLGSGLYSEVERRVYLPQWLQHEFFHHLFRTWPNFALEATPHQWFDRSTWPSDFVGAWEPDYYAEALHRRLSTATPSITAALRVAPGSVDLSAVTTADLVGEYERSPVENGWHSVTLVLENNALFWTNAGGARWSLTWMNGELRTQDDCPYGPQIVGVDLEHDSEGTATLPVTGLRFGGELYSRR
;
A
#
# COMPACT_ATOMS: atom_id res chain seq x y z
N LEU A 1 18.59 -7.62 11.03
CA LEU A 1 19.64 -6.63 10.70
C LEU A 1 20.75 -7.22 9.85
N ARG A 2 21.69 -8.03 10.37
CA ARG A 2 22.78 -8.60 9.53
C ARG A 2 22.28 -9.32 8.28
N ALA A 3 21.24 -10.16 8.43
CA ALA A 3 20.60 -10.84 7.31
C ALA A 3 19.94 -9.85 6.32
N GLU A 4 19.39 -8.74 6.79
CA GLU A 4 18.82 -7.70 5.94
C GLU A 4 19.93 -6.94 5.18
N ASP A 5 21.05 -6.64 5.84
CA ASP A 5 22.22 -6.02 5.20
C ASP A 5 22.81 -6.94 4.12
N GLU A 6 22.80 -8.26 4.36
CA GLU A 6 23.21 -9.28 3.39
C GLU A 6 22.25 -9.39 2.21
N VAL A 7 20.93 -9.22 2.42
CA VAL A 7 19.96 -9.07 1.31
C VAL A 7 20.34 -7.86 0.46
N THR A 8 20.62 -6.71 1.06
CA THR A 8 21.03 -5.50 0.33
C THR A 8 22.34 -5.72 -0.46
N ALA A 9 23.24 -6.56 0.05
CA ALA A 9 24.47 -6.96 -0.64
C ALA A 9 24.29 -8.09 -1.68
N GLY A 10 23.07 -8.63 -1.84
CA GLY A 10 22.77 -9.74 -2.75
C GLY A 10 23.32 -11.10 -2.29
N ASN A 11 23.68 -11.26 -1.02
CA ASN A 11 24.27 -12.49 -0.48
C ASN A 11 23.20 -13.43 0.12
N TYR A 12 22.26 -13.89 -0.70
CA TYR A 12 21.12 -14.69 -0.25
C TYR A 12 21.50 -16.02 0.39
N SER A 13 22.67 -16.59 0.04
CA SER A 13 23.17 -17.80 0.71
C SER A 13 23.51 -17.53 2.17
N ALA A 14 24.13 -16.40 2.50
CA ALA A 14 24.42 -16.04 3.88
C ALA A 14 23.12 -15.74 4.66
N VAL A 15 22.15 -15.07 4.02
CA VAL A 15 20.82 -14.82 4.59
C VAL A 15 20.16 -16.15 4.98
N ARG A 16 20.07 -17.10 4.05
CA ARG A 16 19.51 -18.44 4.28
C ARG A 16 20.18 -19.14 5.47
N THR A 17 21.52 -19.18 5.50
CA THR A 17 22.27 -19.78 6.62
C THR A 17 21.90 -19.15 7.95
N ARG A 18 21.81 -17.82 8.05
CA ARG A 18 21.45 -17.14 9.30
C ARG A 18 20.01 -17.41 9.73
N ILE A 19 19.09 -17.40 8.78
CA ILE A 19 17.68 -17.67 9.06
C ILE A 19 17.50 -19.13 9.51
N ASP A 20 18.18 -20.08 8.86
CA ASP A 20 18.19 -21.49 9.28
C ASP A 20 18.76 -21.69 10.68
N GLU A 21 19.86 -21.02 11.03
CA GLU A 21 20.43 -21.06 12.38
C GLU A 21 19.43 -20.57 13.43
N VAL A 22 18.71 -19.47 13.13
CA VAL A 22 17.68 -18.93 14.01
C VAL A 22 16.52 -19.91 14.15
N PHE A 23 15.96 -20.43 13.05
CA PHE A 23 14.83 -21.35 13.10
C PHE A 23 15.17 -22.75 13.60
N THR A 24 16.43 -23.17 13.53
CA THR A 24 16.91 -24.39 14.19
C THR A 24 16.87 -24.24 15.72
N ARG A 25 17.19 -23.04 16.23
CA ARG A 25 17.19 -22.74 17.66
C ARG A 25 15.81 -22.37 18.19
N TYR A 26 15.02 -21.68 17.37
CA TYR A 26 13.69 -21.18 17.67
C TYR A 26 12.73 -21.65 16.57
N PRO A 27 12.16 -22.86 16.68
CA PRO A 27 11.36 -23.45 15.61
C PRO A 27 10.19 -22.57 15.18
N LEU A 28 9.83 -22.64 13.90
CA LEU A 28 8.66 -21.93 13.36
C LEU A 28 7.41 -22.28 14.18
N SER A 29 6.56 -21.27 14.40
CA SER A 29 5.29 -21.41 15.13
C SER A 29 5.40 -21.85 16.60
N ASP A 30 6.61 -21.99 17.14
CA ASP A 30 6.80 -22.38 18.53
C ASP A 30 6.41 -21.25 19.51
N GLN A 31 6.01 -21.61 20.73
CA GLN A 31 5.63 -20.68 21.79
C GLN A 31 6.77 -19.75 22.23
N VAL A 32 8.03 -20.09 21.93
CA VAL A 32 9.20 -19.25 22.22
C VAL A 32 9.12 -17.88 21.56
N TRP A 33 8.43 -17.76 20.42
CA TRP A 33 8.17 -16.47 19.77
C TRP A 33 7.19 -15.60 20.55
N TRP A 34 6.36 -16.22 21.39
CA TRP A 34 5.35 -15.56 22.23
C TRP A 34 5.82 -15.30 23.67
N SER A 35 6.95 -15.87 24.10
CA SER A 35 7.41 -15.82 25.50
C SER A 35 8.34 -14.66 25.86
N GLY A 36 8.51 -13.67 24.98
CA GLY A 36 9.26 -12.45 25.30
C GLY A 36 10.77 -12.60 25.12
N VAL A 37 11.32 -12.03 24.05
CA VAL A 37 12.77 -11.86 23.87
C VAL A 37 13.10 -10.45 23.40
N GLY A 38 12.53 -9.44 24.07
CA GLY A 38 13.15 -8.11 24.06
C GLY A 38 14.59 -8.26 24.56
N LEU A 39 15.57 -7.77 23.79
CA LEU A 39 16.99 -7.88 24.12
C LEU A 39 17.47 -6.52 24.60
N ASP A 40 18.05 -6.46 25.81
CA ASP A 40 18.69 -5.24 26.34
C ASP A 40 17.78 -3.99 26.32
N GLY A 41 16.47 -4.17 26.56
CA GLY A 41 15.48 -3.09 26.54
C GLY A 41 15.00 -2.67 25.14
N THR A 42 15.42 -3.36 24.07
CA THR A 42 14.90 -3.15 22.71
C THR A 42 13.59 -3.90 22.48
N ASN A 43 12.64 -3.24 21.79
CA ASN A 43 11.37 -3.84 21.45
C ASN A 43 11.44 -4.73 20.19
N VAL A 44 12.12 -5.87 20.30
CA VAL A 44 12.31 -6.83 19.19
C VAL A 44 11.59 -8.18 19.38
N GLY A 45 11.05 -8.48 20.58
CA GLY A 45 9.94 -9.45 20.74
C GLY A 45 8.60 -8.72 20.50
N THR A 46 7.37 -9.25 20.50
CA THR A 46 6.80 -10.59 20.52
C THR A 46 5.38 -10.42 19.92
N PRO A 47 5.11 -10.84 18.68
CA PRO A 47 6.07 -11.10 17.61
C PRO A 47 6.34 -9.77 16.89
N VAL A 48 7.56 -9.24 16.99
CA VAL A 48 7.97 -8.09 16.16
C VAL A 48 9.06 -8.59 15.22
N ALA A 49 10.19 -9.09 15.75
CA ALA A 49 11.23 -9.68 14.92
C ALA A 49 10.84 -10.93 14.13
N TYR A 50 9.83 -11.68 14.60
CA TYR A 50 9.41 -12.90 13.90
C TYR A 50 8.86 -12.61 12.49
N TYR A 51 8.15 -11.48 12.29
CA TYR A 51 7.67 -11.06 10.97
C TYR A 51 8.84 -10.79 10.03
N GLY A 52 9.80 -9.98 10.48
CA GLY A 52 11.00 -9.68 9.70
C GLY A 52 11.79 -10.93 9.34
N LEU A 53 11.88 -11.92 10.23
CA LEU A 53 12.51 -13.21 9.93
C LEU A 53 11.73 -14.01 8.89
N ARG A 54 10.39 -14.07 8.96
CA ARG A 54 9.56 -14.72 7.93
C ARG A 54 9.64 -14.00 6.58
N MET A 55 9.74 -12.67 6.56
CA MET A 55 9.98 -11.91 5.33
C MET A 55 11.36 -12.21 4.73
N LEU A 56 12.41 -12.25 5.56
CA LEU A 56 13.77 -12.57 5.12
C LEU A 56 13.92 -14.02 4.64
N ASP A 57 13.21 -14.95 5.26
CA ASP A 57 13.11 -16.35 4.83
C ASP A 57 12.63 -16.44 3.38
N GLU A 58 11.58 -15.69 3.07
CA GLU A 58 10.97 -15.63 1.75
C GLU A 58 11.86 -14.92 0.73
N VAL A 59 12.47 -13.79 1.12
CA VAL A 59 13.45 -13.08 0.29
C VAL A 59 14.65 -13.97 -0.06
N ALA A 60 15.17 -14.72 0.91
CA ALA A 60 16.29 -15.63 0.68
C ALA A 60 15.91 -16.80 -0.23
N ARG A 61 14.69 -17.36 -0.06
CA ARG A 61 14.17 -18.43 -0.92
C ARG A 61 14.15 -18.00 -2.38
N VAL A 62 13.58 -16.84 -2.68
CA VAL A 62 13.46 -16.32 -4.05
C VAL A 62 14.80 -15.88 -4.59
N GLY A 63 15.64 -15.22 -3.78
CA GLY A 63 16.98 -14.78 -4.20
C GLY A 63 17.96 -15.92 -4.51
N LEU A 64 17.68 -17.14 -4.03
CA LEU A 64 18.44 -18.36 -4.37
C LEU A 64 17.87 -19.12 -5.57
N ALA A 65 16.64 -18.81 -5.99
CA ALA A 65 16.04 -19.39 -7.18
C ALA A 65 16.59 -18.74 -8.46
N PRO A 66 16.47 -19.39 -9.63
CA PRO A 66 16.73 -18.74 -10.91
C PRO A 66 15.85 -17.49 -11.04
N PRO A 67 16.38 -16.36 -11.55
CA PRO A 67 15.58 -15.17 -11.75
C PRO A 67 14.44 -15.46 -12.75
N PRO A 68 13.30 -14.77 -12.62
CA PRO A 68 12.22 -14.91 -13.59
C PRO A 68 12.67 -14.47 -14.98
N SER A 69 11.92 -14.87 -16.01
CA SER A 69 12.16 -14.44 -17.39
C SER A 69 12.01 -12.93 -17.57
N LYS A 70 11.19 -12.29 -16.72
CA LYS A 70 10.91 -10.86 -16.75
C LYS A 70 10.70 -10.33 -15.32
N THR A 71 11.25 -9.15 -15.07
CA THR A 71 11.00 -8.35 -13.87
C THR A 71 10.42 -7.01 -14.30
N HIS A 72 9.40 -6.57 -13.59
CA HIS A 72 8.70 -5.31 -13.81
C HIS A 72 9.00 -4.35 -12.67
N ASP A 73 9.19 -3.08 -13.01
CA ASP A 73 9.30 -2.02 -12.02
C ASP A 73 7.91 -1.54 -11.64
N ILE A 74 7.70 -1.38 -10.34
CA ILE A 74 6.54 -0.71 -9.75
C ILE A 74 7.01 0.35 -8.76
N THR A 75 6.21 1.38 -8.53
CA THR A 75 6.59 2.53 -7.69
C THR A 75 5.71 2.64 -6.47
N LEU A 76 6.34 2.71 -5.29
CA LEU A 76 5.71 3.24 -4.08
C LEU A 76 6.05 4.72 -3.94
N THR A 77 5.03 5.57 -3.96
CA THR A 77 5.16 7.01 -3.74
C THR A 77 4.84 7.31 -2.27
N VAL A 78 5.84 7.81 -1.55
CA VAL A 78 5.68 8.34 -0.21
C VAL A 78 5.26 9.79 -0.30
N VAL A 79 4.11 10.13 0.25
CA VAL A 79 3.58 11.49 0.28
C VAL A 79 3.82 12.08 1.66
N LEU A 80 4.69 13.08 1.74
CA LEU A 80 4.98 13.83 2.95
C LEU A 80 4.11 15.08 2.99
N VAL A 81 3.15 15.09 3.91
CA VAL A 81 2.23 16.22 4.07
C VAL A 81 2.85 17.25 4.99
N ALA A 82 3.01 18.49 4.51
CA ALA A 82 3.70 19.55 5.24
C ALA A 82 3.01 19.94 6.56
N CYS A 83 1.68 20.00 6.57
CA CYS A 83 0.89 20.43 7.72
C CYS A 83 -0.45 19.70 7.84
N ALA A 84 -1.04 19.77 9.02
CA ALA A 84 -2.40 19.32 9.27
C ALA A 84 -3.14 20.29 10.18
N ASP A 85 -4.42 20.50 9.90
CA ASP A 85 -5.33 21.32 10.69
C ASP A 85 -6.48 20.45 11.22
N GLY A 86 -6.97 20.73 12.42
CA GLY A 86 -8.12 19.99 12.92
C GLY A 86 -8.34 20.03 14.41
N GLN A 87 -8.86 18.93 14.94
CA GLN A 87 -9.13 18.75 16.38
C GLN A 87 -8.22 17.66 16.96
N ARG A 88 -7.50 17.98 18.03
CA ARG A 88 -6.67 17.05 18.81
C ARG A 88 -7.34 16.71 20.13
N PRO A 89 -7.36 15.44 20.59
CA PRO A 89 -7.94 15.12 21.90
C PRO A 89 -7.09 15.71 23.02
N VAL A 90 -7.72 16.25 24.07
CA VAL A 90 -7.02 16.80 25.26
C VAL A 90 -7.21 15.95 26.51
N ASP A 91 -7.93 14.83 26.38
CA ASP A 91 -8.21 13.88 27.45
C ASP A 91 -8.09 12.44 26.94
N ALA A 92 -7.70 11.50 27.82
CA ALA A 92 -7.55 10.09 27.46
C ALA A 92 -8.86 9.43 27.00
N ALA A 93 -10.01 9.96 27.45
CA ALA A 93 -11.33 9.50 27.01
C ALA A 93 -11.72 10.06 25.63
N ARG A 94 -10.95 11.00 25.08
CA ARG A 94 -11.18 11.64 23.77
C ARG A 94 -12.60 12.23 23.68
N THR A 95 -13.04 12.90 24.75
CA THR A 95 -14.35 13.56 24.81
C THR A 95 -14.24 15.06 24.55
N GLN A 96 -13.04 15.62 24.64
CA GLN A 96 -12.75 17.03 24.43
C GLN A 96 -11.63 17.21 23.42
N GLY A 97 -11.74 18.25 22.61
CA GLY A 97 -10.77 18.58 21.58
C GLY A 97 -10.29 20.02 21.66
N GLU A 98 -9.08 20.27 21.19
CA GLU A 98 -8.57 21.59 20.91
C GLU A 98 -8.29 21.76 19.41
N THR A 99 -8.49 22.98 18.89
CA THR A 99 -8.09 23.31 17.52
C THR A 99 -6.57 23.40 17.42
N VAL A 100 -6.00 22.67 16.48
CA VAL A 100 -4.55 22.61 16.27
C VAL A 100 -4.17 22.93 14.83
N HIS A 101 -2.97 23.47 14.69
CA HIS A 101 -2.19 23.47 13.46
C HIS A 101 -0.91 22.68 13.78
N LEU A 102 -0.61 21.68 12.96
CA LEU A 102 0.46 20.72 13.15
C LEU A 102 1.38 20.76 11.94
N GLU A 103 2.67 20.63 12.18
CA GLU A 103 3.70 20.61 11.13
C GLU A 103 4.39 19.26 11.12
N LEU A 104 4.85 18.84 9.95
CA LEU A 104 5.59 17.60 9.77
C LEU A 104 6.89 17.60 10.60
N ASP A 105 7.10 16.52 11.34
CA ASP A 105 8.32 16.32 12.12
C ASP A 105 9.54 16.29 11.19
N GLN A 106 10.47 17.23 11.45
CA GLN A 106 11.65 17.42 10.61
C GLN A 106 12.61 16.21 10.64
N GLY A 107 12.50 15.34 11.65
CA GLY A 107 13.23 14.08 11.71
C GLY A 107 12.87 13.12 10.58
N VAL A 108 11.65 13.20 10.05
CA VAL A 108 11.21 12.39 8.89
C VAL A 108 11.86 12.87 7.59
N VAL A 109 12.18 14.17 7.49
CA VAL A 109 12.85 14.79 6.34
C VAL A 109 14.38 14.75 6.44
N ALA A 110 14.92 14.69 7.66
CA ALA A 110 16.35 14.71 7.93
C ALA A 110 17.13 13.54 7.29
N ASP A 111 18.43 13.76 7.09
CA ASP A 111 19.39 12.77 6.59
C ASP A 111 18.94 12.06 5.29
N ASP A 112 18.40 12.82 4.33
CA ASP A 112 17.85 12.27 3.07
C ASP A 112 16.78 11.19 3.35
N HIS A 113 15.80 11.55 4.18
CA HIS A 113 14.65 10.70 4.53
C HIS A 113 15.07 9.36 5.15
N ARG A 114 16.13 9.36 5.96
CA ARG A 114 16.73 8.13 6.53
C ARG A 114 15.70 7.24 7.21
N LEU A 115 14.76 7.81 7.99
CA LEU A 115 13.78 7.02 8.72
C LEU A 115 12.87 6.24 7.75
N ILE A 116 12.39 6.91 6.70
CA ILE A 116 11.54 6.32 5.66
C ILE A 116 12.30 5.20 4.94
N ARG A 117 13.55 5.45 4.53
CA ARG A 117 14.38 4.45 3.83
C ARG A 117 14.64 3.22 4.69
N GLN A 118 14.93 3.40 5.99
CA GLN A 118 15.11 2.30 6.93
C GLN A 118 13.84 1.49 7.13
N SER A 119 12.69 2.15 7.24
CA SER A 119 11.38 1.50 7.40
C SER A 119 10.97 0.66 6.20
N LEU A 120 11.29 1.10 4.97
CA LEU A 120 10.89 0.43 3.74
C LEU A 120 11.86 -0.66 3.26
N ASN A 121 13.10 -0.69 3.73
CA ASN A 121 14.15 -1.49 3.09
C ASN A 121 13.77 -2.97 2.97
N LEU A 122 13.37 -3.62 4.07
CA LEU A 122 12.93 -5.01 4.03
C LEU A 122 11.62 -5.21 3.26
N PHE A 123 10.65 -4.30 3.44
CA PHE A 123 9.35 -4.38 2.76
C PHE A 123 9.49 -4.37 1.23
N ARG A 124 10.37 -3.53 0.68
CA ARG A 124 10.65 -3.49 -0.76
C ARG A 124 11.17 -4.80 -1.32
N GLN A 125 12.08 -5.44 -0.59
CA GLN A 125 12.64 -6.74 -0.97
C GLN A 125 11.56 -7.83 -0.87
N TYR A 126 10.73 -7.75 0.16
CA TYR A 126 9.65 -8.68 0.37
C TYR A 126 8.56 -8.59 -0.71
N VAL A 127 8.20 -7.40 -1.19
CA VAL A 127 7.28 -7.24 -2.33
C VAL A 127 7.83 -7.94 -3.58
N GLY A 128 9.14 -7.83 -3.83
CA GLY A 128 9.78 -8.60 -4.89
C GLY A 128 9.67 -10.12 -4.66
N ALA A 129 9.92 -10.57 -3.44
CA ALA A 129 9.88 -12.00 -3.10
C ALA A 129 8.46 -12.61 -3.24
N ILE A 130 7.41 -11.96 -2.75
CA ILE A 130 6.04 -12.50 -2.88
C ILE A 130 5.53 -12.58 -4.33
N SER A 131 6.22 -11.92 -5.26
CA SER A 131 5.97 -12.01 -6.70
C SER A 131 6.91 -13.00 -7.42
N GLU A 132 7.62 -13.85 -6.68
CA GLU A 132 8.66 -14.75 -7.19
C GLU A 132 9.76 -14.00 -7.98
N GLY A 133 10.06 -12.76 -7.56
CA GLY A 133 11.06 -11.89 -8.19
C GLY A 133 10.56 -11.14 -9.43
N ALA A 134 9.29 -11.30 -9.81
CA ALA A 134 8.72 -10.66 -11.01
C ALA A 134 8.48 -9.15 -10.84
N LEU A 135 8.47 -8.63 -9.61
CA LEU A 135 8.35 -7.21 -9.30
C LEU A 135 9.61 -6.66 -8.63
N ARG A 136 9.94 -5.41 -8.92
CA ARG A 136 10.93 -4.60 -8.21
C ARG A 136 10.28 -3.30 -7.73
N LEU A 137 10.26 -3.11 -6.41
CA LEU A 137 9.66 -1.92 -5.80
C LEU A 137 10.65 -0.74 -5.73
N GLY A 138 10.44 0.24 -6.61
CA GLY A 138 11.00 1.59 -6.52
C GLY A 138 10.31 2.41 -5.42
N VAL A 139 11.02 3.41 -4.90
CA VAL A 139 10.45 4.38 -3.95
C VAL A 139 10.72 5.78 -4.46
N GLU A 140 9.66 6.57 -4.53
CA GLU A 140 9.67 8.00 -4.79
C GLU A 140 9.13 8.73 -3.54
N ILE A 141 9.64 9.91 -3.23
CA ILE A 141 9.23 10.70 -2.06
C ILE A 141 8.80 12.07 -2.56
N GLU A 142 7.52 12.39 -2.40
CA GLU A 142 6.90 13.65 -2.78
C GLU A 142 6.52 14.44 -1.55
N HIS A 143 6.75 15.76 -1.58
CA HIS A 143 6.31 16.68 -0.55
C HIS A 143 5.09 17.44 -1.09
N VAL A 144 4.03 17.50 -0.29
CA VAL A 144 2.85 18.30 -0.60
C VAL A 144 2.74 19.43 0.40
N ASP A 145 2.65 20.66 -0.11
CA ASP A 145 2.69 21.88 0.69
C ASP A 145 1.35 22.21 1.37
N GLY A 146 0.24 21.62 0.91
CA GLY A 146 -1.08 21.90 1.47
C GLY A 146 -1.35 21.13 2.75
N CYS A 147 -2.07 21.77 3.67
CA CYS A 147 -2.51 21.11 4.90
C CYS A 147 -3.64 20.12 4.64
N ILE A 148 -3.70 19.08 5.44
CA ILE A 148 -4.79 18.10 5.46
C ILE A 148 -5.62 18.18 6.74
N ASP A 149 -6.82 17.62 6.73
CA ASP A 149 -7.71 17.62 7.89
C ASP A 149 -7.46 16.40 8.80
N VAL A 150 -7.26 16.67 10.10
CA VAL A 150 -7.12 15.63 11.14
C VAL A 150 -8.22 15.73 12.20
N GLY A 151 -8.50 14.60 12.85
CA GLY A 151 -9.47 14.55 13.94
C GLY A 151 -9.27 13.35 14.85
N PHE A 152 -10.22 13.13 15.75
CA PHE A 152 -10.24 11.97 16.64
C PHE A 152 -11.67 11.44 16.82
N GLN A 153 -11.77 10.21 17.30
CA GLN A 153 -13.04 9.57 17.61
C GLN A 153 -13.14 9.29 19.12
N GLU A 154 -14.32 9.46 19.70
CA GLU A 154 -14.56 9.16 21.12
C GLU A 154 -14.61 7.63 21.35
N ALA A 155 -15.40 6.94 20.51
CA ALA A 155 -15.69 5.50 20.65
C ALA A 155 -14.55 4.57 20.23
N GLN A 156 -13.55 5.08 19.51
CA GLN A 156 -12.40 4.33 19.04
C GLN A 156 -11.14 5.12 19.35
N PRO A 157 -9.99 4.48 19.63
CA PRO A 157 -8.75 5.18 19.90
C PRO A 157 -8.13 5.83 18.65
N VAL A 158 -8.93 6.23 17.66
CA VAL A 158 -8.46 6.86 16.41
C VAL A 158 -8.17 8.33 16.65
N SER A 159 -6.97 8.77 16.30
CA SER A 159 -6.58 10.18 16.22
C SER A 159 -5.61 10.35 15.07
N GLY A 160 -6.08 10.96 13.98
CA GLY A 160 -5.36 10.95 12.72
C GLY A 160 -6.13 11.57 11.57
N LEU A 161 -5.72 11.21 10.36
CA LEU A 161 -6.25 11.72 9.10
C LEU A 161 -7.74 11.37 8.92
N LEU A 162 -8.53 12.36 8.48
CA LEU A 162 -9.95 12.15 8.17
C LEU A 162 -10.18 11.61 6.76
N ASP A 163 -9.38 12.07 5.79
CA ASP A 163 -9.43 11.62 4.40
C ASP A 163 -8.02 11.52 3.79
N ALA A 164 -7.57 10.29 3.56
CA ALA A 164 -6.28 10.05 2.91
C ALA A 164 -6.23 10.49 1.44
N GLY A 165 -7.38 10.60 0.77
CA GLY A 165 -7.49 11.11 -0.59
C GLY A 165 -7.11 12.59 -0.70
N GLN A 166 -7.26 13.37 0.37
CA GLN A 166 -6.84 14.77 0.40
C GLN A 166 -5.33 14.91 0.22
N ALA A 167 -4.52 14.01 0.79
CA ALA A 167 -3.07 14.03 0.60
C ALA A 167 -2.67 13.60 -0.81
N VAL A 168 -3.25 12.50 -1.31
CA VAL A 168 -2.91 11.95 -2.63
C VAL A 168 -3.36 12.86 -3.77
N SER A 169 -4.49 13.55 -3.64
CA SER A 169 -5.00 14.46 -4.68
C SER A 169 -4.15 15.72 -4.88
N GLN A 170 -3.23 16.02 -3.95
CA GLN A 170 -2.28 17.12 -4.07
C GLN A 170 -1.01 16.74 -4.84
N VAL A 171 -0.77 15.44 -5.07
CA VAL A 171 0.41 14.97 -5.78
C VAL A 171 0.29 15.28 -7.26
N ASP A 172 1.39 15.74 -7.87
CA ASP A 172 1.44 16.04 -9.30
C ASP A 172 0.96 14.85 -10.14
N ALA A 173 0.11 15.12 -11.12
CA ALA A 173 -0.49 14.09 -11.97
C ALA A 173 0.59 13.19 -12.61
N SER A 174 1.73 13.77 -13.00
CA SER A 174 2.84 13.00 -13.59
C SER A 174 3.41 11.92 -12.67
N VAL A 175 3.46 12.18 -11.36
CA VAL A 175 3.88 11.20 -10.35
C VAL A 175 2.73 10.22 -10.08
N ALA A 176 1.50 10.71 -9.94
CA ALA A 176 0.33 9.88 -9.72
C ALA A 176 0.15 8.80 -10.80
N ASN A 177 0.41 9.13 -12.08
CA ASN A 177 0.24 8.18 -13.19
C ASN A 177 1.26 7.05 -13.26
N ARG A 178 2.38 7.19 -12.54
CA ARG A 178 3.42 6.16 -12.42
C ARG A 178 3.45 5.50 -11.05
N THR A 179 2.50 5.82 -10.17
CA THR A 179 2.43 5.31 -8.81
C THR A 179 1.59 4.05 -8.75
N ASP A 180 2.17 2.97 -8.24
CA ASP A 180 1.49 1.69 -8.01
C ASP A 180 1.05 1.53 -6.55
N MET A 181 1.74 2.18 -5.62
CA MET A 181 1.45 2.10 -4.19
C MET A 181 1.63 3.47 -3.55
N TRP A 182 0.78 3.82 -2.59
CA TRP A 182 0.83 5.09 -1.88
C TRP A 182 1.20 4.87 -0.42
N TRP A 183 2.09 5.70 0.14
CA TRP A 183 2.29 5.79 1.58
C TRP A 183 2.20 7.24 2.04
N VAL A 184 1.09 7.61 2.67
CA VAL A 184 0.86 8.95 3.22
C VAL A 184 1.46 9.03 4.61
N ILE A 185 2.36 9.99 4.81
CA ILE A 185 2.93 10.34 6.11
C ILE A 185 2.51 11.78 6.42
N TYR A 186 1.88 11.98 7.57
CA TYR A 186 1.28 13.26 7.94
C TYR A 186 1.56 13.65 9.40
N PRO A 187 1.40 14.94 9.78
CA PRO A 187 1.65 15.39 11.13
C PRO A 187 0.79 14.69 12.18
N SER A 188 1.41 14.19 13.25
CA SER A 188 0.72 13.48 14.32
C SER A 188 -0.29 14.35 15.06
N ASN A 189 -1.55 13.93 15.01
CA ASN A 189 -2.64 14.51 15.80
C ASN A 189 -2.69 13.99 17.24
N VAL A 190 -1.75 13.14 17.63
CA VAL A 190 -1.73 12.57 18.97
C VAL A 190 -1.11 13.56 19.95
N PRO A 191 -1.64 13.68 21.18
CA PRO A 191 -1.02 14.49 22.22
C PRO A 191 0.45 14.14 22.47
N SER A 192 1.22 15.10 22.97
CA SER A 192 2.63 14.91 23.31
C SER A 192 2.88 14.77 24.82
N ASP A 193 1.82 14.83 25.62
CA ASP A 193 1.86 14.72 27.08
C ASP A 193 1.63 13.26 27.56
N SER A 194 1.47 13.09 28.87
CA SER A 194 1.27 11.79 29.51
C SER A 194 0.08 11.00 28.95
N ILE A 195 -0.87 11.64 28.26
CA ILE A 195 -1.99 10.95 27.61
C ILE A 195 -1.44 9.98 26.55
N PHE A 196 -0.45 10.41 25.77
CA PHE A 196 0.18 9.55 24.78
C PHE A 196 0.93 8.40 25.41
N ASP A 197 1.70 8.66 26.47
CA ASP A 197 2.55 7.63 27.09
C ASP A 197 1.73 6.48 27.71
N GLU A 198 0.49 6.74 28.10
CA GLU A 198 -0.38 5.78 28.78
C GLU A 198 -1.48 5.19 27.88
N THR A 199 -1.89 5.92 26.82
CA THR A 199 -3.05 5.54 26.00
C THR A 199 -2.64 5.21 24.58
N PRO A 200 -3.00 4.01 24.06
CA PRO A 200 -2.76 3.70 22.66
C PRO A 200 -3.68 4.53 21.76
N PHE A 201 -3.13 5.00 20.64
CA PHE A 201 -3.87 5.66 19.56
C PHE A 201 -3.65 4.89 18.26
N ILE A 202 -4.70 4.84 17.43
CA ILE A 202 -4.64 4.40 16.05
C ILE A 202 -4.45 5.64 15.20
N THR A 203 -3.26 5.76 14.61
CA THR A 203 -2.82 6.93 13.82
C THR A 203 -2.54 6.57 12.37
N GLY A 204 -2.87 5.35 11.99
CA GLY A 204 -2.58 4.82 10.67
C GLY A 204 -3.42 3.60 10.36
N GLY A 205 -3.17 3.06 9.18
CA GLY A 205 -3.80 1.85 8.69
C GLY A 205 -3.65 1.72 7.18
N MET A 206 -4.52 0.90 6.61
CA MET A 206 -4.58 0.64 5.19
C MET A 206 -5.89 1.11 4.55
N GLY A 207 -5.78 1.71 3.38
CA GLY A 207 -6.88 2.12 2.52
C GLY A 207 -6.69 1.67 1.08
N ALA A 208 -7.26 2.45 0.16
CA ALA A 208 -7.02 2.34 -1.27
C ALA A 208 -7.16 3.70 -1.93
N TRP A 209 -6.42 3.91 -3.02
CA TRP A 209 -6.68 5.00 -3.96
C TRP A 209 -6.93 4.39 -5.34
N GLY A 210 -8.19 4.32 -5.75
CA GLY A 210 -8.59 3.46 -6.86
C GLY A 210 -8.23 1.99 -6.58
N ALA A 211 -7.48 1.36 -7.48
CA ALA A 211 -6.98 -0.01 -7.29
C ALA A 211 -5.70 -0.06 -6.43
N ALA A 212 -5.03 1.06 -6.22
CA ALA A 212 -3.72 1.09 -5.56
C ALA A 212 -3.83 0.87 -4.04
N PRO A 213 -2.94 0.05 -3.45
CA PRO A 213 -2.74 0.04 -2.01
C PRO A 213 -2.35 1.45 -1.51
N LEU A 214 -2.98 1.91 -0.43
CA LEU A 214 -2.65 3.17 0.24
C LEU A 214 -2.41 2.93 1.72
N PHE A 215 -1.16 3.03 2.16
CA PHE A 215 -0.76 3.05 3.56
C PHE A 215 -0.90 4.47 4.10
N MET A 216 -1.33 4.63 5.35
CA MET A 216 -1.33 5.93 6.03
C MET A 216 -0.80 5.78 7.45
N ILE A 217 0.03 6.72 7.87
CA ILE A 217 0.62 6.74 9.20
C ILE A 217 0.99 8.16 9.57
N ASP A 218 0.92 8.51 10.85
CA ASP A 218 1.50 9.77 11.27
C ASP A 218 3.03 9.71 11.34
N ASP A 219 3.65 10.88 11.26
CA ASP A 219 5.09 11.07 11.26
C ASP A 219 5.77 10.61 12.55
N LEU A 220 5.17 10.88 13.70
CA LEU A 220 5.72 10.49 15.00
C LEU A 220 5.74 8.98 15.17
N TRP A 221 4.90 8.19 14.49
CA TRP A 221 5.03 6.73 14.50
C TRP A 221 6.32 6.21 13.86
N LEU A 222 7.01 7.00 13.02
CA LEU A 222 8.34 6.65 12.50
C LEU A 222 9.47 7.05 13.46
N VAL A 223 9.17 7.94 14.40
CA VAL A 223 10.14 8.61 15.28
C VAL A 223 10.14 8.01 16.67
N ARG A 224 8.96 7.81 17.28
CA ARG A 224 8.77 7.37 18.67
C ARG A 224 7.89 6.13 18.81
N LYS A 225 8.13 5.37 19.87
CA LYS A 225 7.37 4.16 20.21
C LYS A 225 5.99 4.53 20.76
N PRO A 226 4.89 3.93 20.25
CA PRO A 226 3.59 3.96 20.90
C PRO A 226 3.63 3.11 22.18
N PRO A 227 2.71 3.35 23.16
CA PRO A 227 2.78 2.74 24.49
C PRO A 227 2.88 1.22 24.52
N HIS A 228 2.18 0.55 23.61
CA HIS A 228 2.16 -0.91 23.53
C HIS A 228 3.50 -1.50 23.02
N LEU A 229 4.42 -0.66 22.54
CA LEU A 229 5.75 -1.00 22.06
C LEU A 229 6.87 -0.45 22.97
N GLY A 230 6.51 0.20 24.08
CA GLY A 230 7.42 0.85 25.01
C GLY A 230 7.39 2.37 24.90
N SER A 231 8.48 3.03 25.30
CA SER A 231 8.55 4.49 25.39
C SER A 231 9.83 5.07 24.77
N GLY A 232 9.77 6.33 24.37
CA GLY A 232 10.87 7.08 23.78
C GLY A 232 11.07 6.82 22.29
N LEU A 233 12.19 7.32 21.75
CA LEU A 233 12.51 7.21 20.33
C LEU A 233 12.83 5.78 19.92
N TYR A 234 12.54 5.44 18.66
CA TYR A 234 13.04 4.21 18.07
C TYR A 234 14.56 4.28 17.90
N SER A 235 15.25 3.22 18.34
CA SER A 235 16.58 2.91 17.80
C SER A 235 16.46 2.47 16.34
N GLU A 236 17.57 2.51 15.59
CA GLU A 236 17.61 1.95 14.24
C GLU A 236 17.19 0.47 14.21
N VAL A 237 17.60 -0.29 15.22
CA VAL A 237 17.26 -1.71 15.36
C VAL A 237 15.76 -1.88 15.45
N GLU A 238 15.09 -1.17 16.36
CA GLU A 238 13.65 -1.28 16.53
C GLU A 238 12.89 -0.81 15.29
N ARG A 239 13.32 0.29 14.65
CA ARG A 239 12.68 0.81 13.43
C ARG A 239 12.72 -0.21 12.29
N ARG A 240 13.89 -0.80 12.03
CA ARG A 240 14.09 -1.80 10.96
C ARG A 240 13.41 -3.13 11.20
N VAL A 241 12.90 -3.36 12.42
CA VAL A 241 12.18 -4.59 12.76
C VAL A 241 10.67 -4.33 12.81
N TYR A 242 10.23 -3.25 13.44
CA TYR A 242 8.82 -2.94 13.64
C TYR A 242 8.13 -2.40 12.39
N LEU A 243 8.72 -1.42 11.68
CA LEU A 243 8.00 -0.81 10.55
C LEU A 243 7.78 -1.77 9.38
N PRO A 244 8.71 -2.66 9.01
CA PRO A 244 8.41 -3.71 8.03
C PRO A 244 7.29 -4.64 8.46
N GLN A 245 7.17 -4.94 9.75
CA GLN A 245 6.07 -5.74 10.32
C GLN A 245 4.73 -5.00 10.18
N TRP A 246 4.68 -3.71 10.53
CA TRP A 246 3.49 -2.89 10.33
C TRP A 246 3.10 -2.79 8.85
N LEU A 247 4.06 -2.49 7.95
CA LEU A 247 3.81 -2.45 6.51
C LEU A 247 3.32 -3.79 5.97
N GLN A 248 3.90 -4.91 6.42
CA GLN A 248 3.42 -6.25 6.04
C GLN A 248 1.97 -6.46 6.50
N HIS A 249 1.66 -6.13 7.74
CA HIS A 249 0.30 -6.26 8.29
C HIS A 249 -0.72 -5.48 7.45
N GLU A 250 -0.46 -4.19 7.22
CA GLU A 250 -1.32 -3.34 6.40
C GLU A 250 -1.43 -3.84 4.96
N PHE A 251 -0.33 -4.34 4.39
CA PHE A 251 -0.33 -4.80 3.01
C PHE A 251 -1.14 -6.08 2.82
N PHE A 252 -1.18 -6.97 3.81
CA PHE A 252 -1.95 -8.20 3.71
C PHE A 252 -3.47 -7.95 3.75
N HIS A 253 -3.96 -6.88 4.39
CA HIS A 253 -5.34 -6.42 4.19
C HIS A 253 -5.64 -6.16 2.70
N HIS A 254 -4.72 -5.48 2.01
CA HIS A 254 -4.87 -5.23 0.58
C HIS A 254 -4.87 -6.53 -0.23
N LEU A 255 -3.91 -7.43 0.00
CA LEU A 255 -3.87 -8.71 -0.71
C LEU A 255 -5.14 -9.52 -0.49
N PHE A 256 -5.64 -9.65 0.75
CA PHE A 256 -6.86 -10.41 1.03
C PHE A 256 -8.11 -9.80 0.39
N ARG A 257 -8.20 -8.47 0.36
CA ARG A 257 -9.27 -7.74 -0.36
C ARG A 257 -9.20 -7.97 -1.87
N THR A 258 -8.01 -8.09 -2.44
CA THR A 258 -7.82 -8.31 -3.88
C THR A 258 -8.31 -9.69 -4.34
N TRP A 259 -8.19 -10.72 -3.50
CA TRP A 259 -8.69 -12.08 -3.80
C TRP A 259 -9.70 -12.57 -2.76
N PRO A 260 -10.92 -12.00 -2.74
CA PRO A 260 -11.92 -12.28 -1.72
C PRO A 260 -12.45 -13.73 -1.77
N ASN A 261 -12.30 -14.41 -2.91
CA ASN A 261 -12.69 -15.80 -3.10
C ASN A 261 -11.92 -16.79 -2.20
N PHE A 262 -10.75 -16.39 -1.67
CA PHE A 262 -10.03 -17.21 -0.70
C PHE A 262 -10.52 -17.05 0.74
N ALA A 263 -11.39 -16.06 1.01
CA ALA A 263 -11.97 -15.78 2.32
C ALA A 263 -10.92 -15.68 3.45
N LEU A 264 -9.75 -15.11 3.15
CA LEU A 264 -8.65 -14.93 4.09
C LEU A 264 -8.90 -13.77 5.09
N GLU A 265 -9.80 -12.86 4.73
CA GLU A 265 -10.33 -11.81 5.60
C GLU A 265 -11.79 -11.52 5.23
N ALA A 266 -12.71 -12.40 5.61
CA ALA A 266 -14.14 -12.17 5.37
C ALA A 266 -14.71 -11.10 6.32
N THR A 267 -14.10 -10.96 7.50
CA THR A 267 -14.34 -9.89 8.47
C THR A 267 -13.02 -9.21 8.83
N PRO A 268 -13.01 -7.91 9.16
CA PRO A 268 -11.77 -7.19 9.49
C PRO A 268 -10.94 -7.93 10.54
N HIS A 269 -9.65 -8.14 10.27
CA HIS A 269 -8.68 -8.79 11.13
C HIS A 269 -9.06 -10.21 11.60
N GLN A 270 -9.89 -10.92 10.83
CA GLN A 270 -10.37 -12.27 11.17
C GLN A 270 -9.25 -13.23 11.56
N TRP A 271 -8.09 -13.15 10.91
CA TRP A 271 -6.97 -14.06 11.14
C TRP A 271 -6.33 -13.93 12.53
N PHE A 272 -6.65 -12.92 13.34
CA PHE A 272 -6.24 -12.93 14.75
C PHE A 272 -6.93 -14.05 15.55
N ASP A 273 -8.10 -14.50 15.11
CA ASP A 273 -8.75 -15.68 15.68
C ASP A 273 -8.24 -16.95 14.99
N ARG A 274 -7.40 -17.71 15.69
CA ARG A 274 -6.85 -18.97 15.15
C ARG A 274 -7.93 -20.00 14.74
N SER A 275 -9.13 -19.90 15.32
CA SER A 275 -10.24 -20.81 15.01
C SER A 275 -10.86 -20.58 13.63
N THR A 276 -10.64 -19.41 13.04
CA THR A 276 -11.15 -19.07 11.71
C THR A 276 -10.17 -19.41 10.59
N TRP A 277 -8.97 -19.87 10.91
CA TRP A 277 -7.97 -20.19 9.91
C TRP A 277 -8.41 -21.39 9.06
N PRO A 278 -8.03 -21.42 7.77
CA PRO A 278 -8.21 -22.61 6.96
C PRO A 278 -7.59 -23.83 7.63
N SER A 279 -8.25 -24.98 7.55
CA SER A 279 -7.84 -26.20 8.27
C SER A 279 -6.51 -26.77 7.81
N ASP A 280 -6.04 -26.38 6.62
CA ASP A 280 -4.72 -26.74 6.08
C ASP A 280 -3.60 -25.80 6.55
N PHE A 281 -3.91 -24.77 7.32
CA PHE A 281 -2.90 -23.90 7.93
C PHE A 281 -2.44 -24.51 9.26
N VAL A 282 -1.13 -24.67 9.41
CA VAL A 282 -0.52 -25.33 10.57
C VAL A 282 0.17 -24.36 11.52
N GLY A 283 0.41 -23.14 11.09
CA GLY A 283 1.07 -22.09 11.86
C GLY A 283 0.27 -21.67 13.10
N ALA A 284 0.93 -20.88 13.95
CA ALA A 284 0.38 -20.43 15.22
C ALA A 284 0.25 -18.89 15.30
N TRP A 285 1.07 -18.16 14.54
CA TRP A 285 1.20 -16.71 14.66
C TRP A 285 0.85 -16.01 13.34
N GLU A 286 0.40 -14.75 13.40
CA GLU A 286 0.05 -13.95 12.22
C GLU A 286 1.07 -14.00 11.06
N PRO A 287 2.41 -13.92 11.25
CA PRO A 287 3.33 -14.02 10.12
C PRO A 287 3.41 -15.43 9.52
N ASP A 288 2.98 -16.47 10.24
CA ASP A 288 2.74 -17.79 9.68
C ASP A 288 1.49 -17.79 8.79
N TYR A 289 0.42 -17.13 9.23
CA TYR A 289 -0.81 -16.97 8.44
C TYR A 289 -0.49 -16.33 7.08
N TYR A 290 0.30 -15.26 7.09
CA TYR A 290 0.72 -14.54 5.88
C TYR A 290 1.52 -15.43 4.93
N ALA A 291 2.52 -16.15 5.45
CA ALA A 291 3.32 -17.05 4.64
C ALA A 291 2.51 -18.23 4.09
N GLU A 292 1.61 -18.82 4.89
CA GLU A 292 0.75 -19.92 4.43
C GLU A 292 -0.32 -19.42 3.44
N ALA A 293 -0.89 -18.24 3.65
CA ALA A 293 -1.77 -17.60 2.68
C ALA A 293 -1.06 -17.36 1.36
N LEU A 294 0.17 -16.84 1.40
CA LEU A 294 1.01 -16.63 0.23
C LEU A 294 1.18 -17.94 -0.56
N HIS A 295 1.73 -18.98 0.07
CA HIS A 295 2.12 -20.20 -0.65
C HIS A 295 0.96 -21.16 -0.95
N ARG A 296 -0.13 -21.12 -0.18
CA ARG A 296 -1.25 -22.06 -0.35
C ARG A 296 -2.43 -21.48 -1.11
N ARG A 297 -2.49 -20.16 -1.28
CA ARG A 297 -3.60 -19.46 -1.95
C ARG A 297 -3.09 -18.46 -2.98
N LEU A 298 -2.30 -17.48 -2.55
CA LEU A 298 -1.99 -16.31 -3.37
C LEU A 298 -1.01 -16.61 -4.51
N SER A 299 -0.10 -17.58 -4.34
CA SER A 299 0.88 -17.98 -5.37
C SER A 299 0.25 -18.55 -6.65
N THR A 300 -1.01 -18.99 -6.56
CA THR A 300 -1.80 -19.51 -7.70
C THR A 300 -3.04 -18.65 -7.98
N ALA A 301 -3.09 -17.43 -7.44
CA ALA A 301 -4.23 -16.56 -7.59
C ALA A 301 -4.37 -16.03 -9.01
N THR A 302 -5.61 -15.74 -9.40
CA THR A 302 -5.95 -15.07 -10.66
C THR A 302 -6.78 -13.82 -10.34
N PRO A 303 -6.35 -12.62 -10.77
CA PRO A 303 -5.07 -12.35 -11.44
C PRO A 303 -3.87 -12.63 -10.51
N SER A 304 -2.66 -12.79 -11.06
CA SER A 304 -1.45 -13.06 -10.23
C SER A 304 -1.10 -11.86 -9.34
N ILE A 305 -0.26 -12.05 -8.31
CA ILE A 305 0.25 -10.93 -7.49
C ILE A 305 0.95 -9.89 -8.37
N THR A 306 1.77 -10.35 -9.33
CA THR A 306 2.47 -9.49 -10.30
C THR A 306 1.51 -8.62 -11.10
N ALA A 307 0.40 -9.20 -11.54
CA ALA A 307 -0.66 -8.50 -12.26
C ALA A 307 -1.32 -7.45 -11.37
N ALA A 308 -1.79 -7.88 -10.20
CA ALA A 308 -2.68 -7.10 -9.35
C ALA A 308 -1.99 -5.89 -8.72
N LEU A 309 -0.67 -5.94 -8.53
CA LEU A 309 0.10 -4.84 -7.95
C LEU A 309 0.62 -3.83 -8.98
N ARG A 310 0.43 -4.07 -10.28
CA ARG A 310 0.76 -3.13 -11.36
C ARG A 310 -0.48 -2.32 -11.71
N VAL A 311 -0.71 -1.26 -10.95
CA VAL A 311 -1.95 -0.48 -10.99
C VAL A 311 -1.76 0.90 -11.60
N ALA A 312 -0.51 1.37 -11.77
CA ALA A 312 -0.23 2.65 -12.37
C ALA A 312 -0.80 2.67 -13.81
N PRO A 313 -1.58 3.69 -14.21
CA PRO A 313 -2.18 3.75 -15.55
C PRO A 313 -1.15 3.64 -16.69
N GLY A 314 0.08 4.10 -16.48
CA GLY A 314 1.18 3.99 -17.44
C GLY A 314 1.98 2.67 -17.37
N SER A 315 1.69 1.77 -16.41
CA SER A 315 2.36 0.46 -16.32
C SER A 315 1.86 -0.54 -17.37
N VAL A 316 0.78 -0.19 -18.07
CA VAL A 316 0.23 -0.92 -19.21
C VAL A 316 0.81 -0.33 -20.48
N ASP A 317 1.48 -1.16 -21.30
CA ASP A 317 1.92 -0.75 -22.63
C ASP A 317 0.70 -0.57 -23.54
N LEU A 318 0.23 0.67 -23.66
CA LEU A 318 -0.93 1.03 -24.48
C LEU A 318 -0.56 1.23 -25.96
N SER A 319 0.69 1.01 -26.38
CA SER A 319 1.11 1.22 -27.77
C SER A 319 0.38 0.32 -28.78
N ALA A 320 -0.17 -0.80 -28.30
CA ALA A 320 -1.00 -1.71 -29.08
C ALA A 320 -2.50 -1.33 -29.12
N VAL A 321 -2.96 -0.40 -28.27
CA VAL A 321 -4.36 0.00 -28.18
C VAL A 321 -4.64 1.11 -29.20
N THR A 322 -5.56 0.85 -30.12
CA THR A 322 -6.01 1.84 -31.10
C THR A 322 -7.24 2.59 -30.60
N THR A 323 -7.56 3.73 -31.21
CA THR A 323 -8.82 4.45 -30.93
C THR A 323 -10.06 3.61 -31.22
N ALA A 324 -9.96 2.63 -32.12
CA ALA A 324 -11.06 1.72 -32.45
C ALA A 324 -11.33 0.73 -31.31
N ASP A 325 -10.29 0.27 -30.59
CA ASP A 325 -10.43 -0.68 -29.48
C ASP A 325 -11.20 -0.08 -28.29
N LEU A 326 -11.17 1.25 -28.18
CA LEU A 326 -11.87 2.04 -27.15
C LEU A 326 -13.35 2.26 -27.45
N VAL A 327 -13.81 2.11 -28.69
CA VAL A 327 -15.21 2.36 -29.08
C VAL A 327 -16.13 1.35 -28.39
N GLY A 328 -17.21 1.83 -27.77
CA GLY A 328 -18.15 0.97 -27.06
C GLY A 328 -18.94 1.69 -25.97
N GLU A 329 -19.71 0.92 -25.21
CA GLU A 329 -20.46 1.38 -24.05
C GLU A 329 -19.71 1.07 -22.76
N TYR A 330 -19.70 2.02 -21.84
CA TYR A 330 -19.04 1.92 -20.55
C TYR A 330 -19.96 2.43 -19.44
N GLU A 331 -19.78 1.88 -18.25
CA GLU A 331 -20.62 2.19 -17.11
C GLU A 331 -19.85 2.24 -15.79
N ARG A 332 -20.04 3.33 -15.04
CA ARG A 332 -19.61 3.46 -13.65
C ARG A 332 -20.70 2.91 -12.73
N SER A 333 -20.36 1.90 -11.93
CA SER A 333 -21.29 1.27 -11.00
C SER A 333 -21.11 1.77 -9.56
N PRO A 334 -22.20 2.06 -8.81
CA PRO A 334 -23.59 2.13 -9.28
C PRO A 334 -23.84 3.32 -10.23
N VAL A 335 -24.84 3.15 -11.10
CA VAL A 335 -25.37 4.23 -11.95
C VAL A 335 -26.30 5.09 -11.11
N GLU A 336 -25.91 6.34 -10.89
CA GLU A 336 -26.68 7.28 -10.05
C GLU A 336 -27.34 8.37 -10.89
N ASN A 337 -26.76 8.69 -12.04
CA ASN A 337 -27.26 9.72 -12.95
C ASN A 337 -26.73 9.48 -14.39
N GLY A 338 -27.14 10.34 -15.33
CA GLY A 338 -26.78 10.23 -16.75
C GLY A 338 -25.29 10.42 -17.08
N TRP A 339 -24.44 10.82 -16.13
CA TRP A 339 -23.00 10.90 -16.33
C TRP A 339 -22.31 9.53 -16.23
N HIS A 340 -22.92 8.57 -15.55
CA HIS A 340 -22.31 7.26 -15.25
C HIS A 340 -22.46 6.25 -16.40
N SER A 341 -23.31 6.53 -17.38
CA SER A 341 -23.46 5.72 -18.59
C SER A 341 -22.87 6.47 -19.78
N VAL A 342 -21.88 5.85 -20.42
CA VAL A 342 -20.99 6.49 -21.38
C VAL A 342 -20.90 5.68 -22.66
N THR A 343 -20.82 6.35 -23.79
CA THR A 343 -20.51 5.76 -25.09
C THR A 343 -19.30 6.48 -25.69
N LEU A 344 -18.27 5.71 -26.04
CA LEU A 344 -17.16 6.22 -26.84
C LEU A 344 -17.44 5.95 -28.32
N VAL A 345 -17.43 7.01 -29.13
CA VAL A 345 -17.69 6.93 -30.58
C VAL A 345 -16.54 7.52 -31.37
N LEU A 346 -16.21 6.89 -32.50
CA LEU A 346 -15.22 7.38 -33.45
C LEU A 346 -15.93 8.06 -34.62
N GLU A 347 -15.73 9.36 -34.78
CA GLU A 347 -16.33 10.16 -35.85
C GLU A 347 -15.22 10.95 -36.57
N ASN A 348 -15.08 10.77 -37.88
CA ASN A 348 -14.04 11.44 -38.68
C ASN A 348 -12.61 11.28 -38.09
N ASN A 349 -12.28 10.09 -37.60
CA ASN A 349 -11.04 9.76 -36.87
C ASN A 349 -10.81 10.50 -35.54
N ALA A 350 -11.81 11.23 -35.03
CA ALA A 350 -11.78 11.80 -33.68
C ALA A 350 -12.61 10.93 -32.74
N LEU A 351 -12.05 10.61 -31.58
CA LEU A 351 -12.70 9.82 -30.55
C LEU A 351 -13.44 10.75 -29.58
N PHE A 352 -14.69 10.45 -29.28
CA PHE A 352 -15.52 11.27 -28.40
C PHE A 352 -16.09 10.45 -27.26
N TRP A 353 -16.00 11.00 -26.06
CA TRP A 353 -16.74 10.54 -24.89
C TRP A 353 -18.10 11.23 -24.88
N THR A 354 -19.20 10.46 -24.87
CA THR A 354 -20.57 10.99 -24.74
C THR A 354 -21.27 10.30 -23.58
N ASN A 355 -21.84 11.06 -22.64
CA ASN A 355 -22.63 10.49 -21.55
C ASN A 355 -24.13 10.57 -21.82
N ALA A 356 -24.92 9.77 -21.10
CA ALA A 356 -26.39 9.77 -21.20
C ALA A 356 -27.04 11.07 -20.72
N GLY A 357 -26.31 11.92 -19.98
CA GLY A 357 -26.69 13.29 -19.62
C GLY A 357 -26.58 14.30 -20.78
N GLY A 358 -26.06 13.88 -21.94
CA GLY A 358 -25.92 14.70 -23.15
C GLY A 358 -24.63 15.52 -23.24
N ALA A 359 -23.72 15.39 -22.26
CA ALA A 359 -22.41 16.00 -22.34
C ALA A 359 -21.47 15.16 -23.22
N ARG A 360 -20.62 15.86 -23.98
CA ARG A 360 -19.72 15.28 -24.96
C ARG A 360 -18.41 16.05 -25.03
N TRP A 361 -17.28 15.34 -25.10
CA TRP A 361 -15.96 15.94 -25.27
C TRP A 361 -15.00 15.02 -26.03
N SER A 362 -13.89 15.60 -26.48
CA SER A 362 -12.92 14.93 -27.33
C SER A 362 -11.88 14.18 -26.50
N LEU A 363 -11.47 13.01 -27.01
CA LEU A 363 -10.36 12.22 -26.49
C LEU A 363 -9.26 12.13 -27.55
N THR A 364 -8.00 12.23 -27.13
CA THR A 364 -6.87 12.06 -28.05
C THR A 364 -5.71 11.32 -27.40
N TRP A 365 -4.91 10.66 -28.22
CA TRP A 365 -3.63 10.10 -27.80
C TRP A 365 -2.56 11.18 -27.87
N MET A 366 -1.90 11.46 -26.74
CA MET A 366 -0.73 12.32 -26.66
C MET A 366 0.37 11.59 -25.91
N ASN A 367 1.53 11.41 -26.55
CA ASN A 367 2.70 10.77 -25.95
C ASN A 367 2.41 9.38 -25.33
N GLY A 368 1.50 8.60 -25.93
CA GLY A 368 1.13 7.27 -25.44
C GLY A 368 0.06 7.28 -24.33
N GLU A 369 -0.51 8.43 -23.98
CA GLU A 369 -1.59 8.55 -23.01
C GLU A 369 -2.90 8.96 -23.69
N LEU A 370 -4.02 8.39 -23.27
CA LEU A 370 -5.35 8.85 -23.66
C LEU A 370 -5.75 10.05 -22.79
N ARG A 371 -6.15 11.16 -23.39
CA ARG A 371 -6.45 12.41 -22.67
C ARG A 371 -7.73 13.08 -23.14
N THR A 372 -8.46 13.68 -22.20
CA THR A 372 -9.51 14.65 -22.52
C THR A 372 -8.89 15.96 -23.02
N GLN A 373 -9.65 16.71 -23.83
CA GLN A 373 -9.24 18.02 -24.34
C GLN A 373 -9.92 19.17 -23.57
N ASP A 374 -9.64 20.40 -23.98
CA ASP A 374 -10.19 21.63 -23.39
C ASP A 374 -11.74 21.71 -23.43
N ASP A 375 -12.38 20.88 -24.27
CA ASP A 375 -13.84 20.77 -24.36
C ASP A 375 -14.46 19.88 -23.26
N CYS A 376 -13.64 19.26 -22.40
CA CYS A 376 -14.09 18.51 -21.25
C CYS A 376 -14.54 19.45 -20.12
N PRO A 377 -15.74 19.28 -19.52
CA PRO A 377 -16.23 20.13 -18.44
C PRO A 377 -15.39 20.06 -17.15
N TYR A 378 -14.55 19.03 -17.02
CA TYR A 378 -13.62 18.83 -15.91
C TYR A 378 -12.18 19.25 -16.25
N GLY A 379 -11.97 19.84 -17.43
CA GLY A 379 -10.66 20.20 -17.95
C GLY A 379 -9.87 19.02 -18.53
N PRO A 380 -8.70 19.31 -19.16
CA PRO A 380 -7.80 18.30 -19.68
C PRO A 380 -7.24 17.41 -18.57
N GLN A 381 -7.42 16.11 -18.70
CA GLN A 381 -6.89 15.10 -17.79
C GLN A 381 -6.63 13.79 -18.53
N ILE A 382 -5.86 12.92 -17.91
CA ILE A 382 -5.59 11.59 -18.45
C ILE A 382 -6.78 10.68 -18.15
N VAL A 383 -7.12 9.86 -19.14
CA VAL A 383 -8.09 8.78 -19.01
C VAL A 383 -7.30 7.48 -18.93
N GLY A 384 -7.36 6.80 -17.79
CA GLY A 384 -6.75 5.48 -17.66
C GLY A 384 -7.48 4.46 -18.54
N VAL A 385 -6.74 3.52 -19.12
CA VAL A 385 -7.30 2.44 -19.94
C VAL A 385 -7.03 1.12 -19.23
N ASP A 386 -8.10 0.47 -18.77
CA ASP A 386 -8.04 -0.86 -18.16
C ASP A 386 -8.17 -1.90 -19.29
N LEU A 387 -7.23 -2.83 -19.32
CA LEU A 387 -7.18 -3.93 -20.28
C LEU A 387 -7.55 -5.26 -19.63
N GLU A 388 -7.87 -6.26 -20.43
CA GLU A 388 -7.82 -7.65 -19.97
C GLU A 388 -6.38 -7.98 -19.57
N HIS A 389 -6.21 -8.97 -18.69
CA HIS A 389 -4.89 -9.41 -18.26
C HIS A 389 -4.79 -10.91 -18.49
N ASP A 390 -3.69 -11.35 -19.08
CA ASP A 390 -3.39 -12.77 -19.22
C ASP A 390 -3.04 -13.40 -17.86
N SER A 391 -2.77 -14.71 -17.85
CA SER A 391 -2.40 -15.45 -16.65
C SER A 391 -1.13 -14.95 -15.97
N GLU A 392 -0.29 -14.18 -16.68
CA GLU A 392 0.94 -13.61 -16.16
C GLU A 392 0.76 -12.16 -15.68
N GLY A 393 -0.43 -11.58 -15.87
CA GLY A 393 -0.67 -10.18 -15.57
C GLY A 393 -0.17 -9.22 -16.63
N THR A 394 0.14 -9.72 -17.82
CA THR A 394 0.39 -8.86 -18.95
C THR A 394 -0.94 -8.38 -19.46
N ALA A 395 -1.08 -7.06 -19.52
CA ALA A 395 -2.25 -6.42 -20.07
C ALA A 395 -2.37 -6.77 -21.57
N THR A 396 -3.52 -7.29 -21.96
CA THR A 396 -3.86 -7.72 -23.31
C THR A 396 -5.18 -7.11 -23.73
N LEU A 397 -5.38 -6.90 -25.03
CA LEU A 397 -6.72 -6.61 -25.54
C LEU A 397 -7.68 -7.76 -25.21
N PRO A 398 -8.98 -7.47 -24.98
CA PRO A 398 -9.66 -6.20 -25.20
C PRO A 398 -9.53 -5.19 -24.05
N VAL A 399 -9.89 -3.94 -24.33
CA VAL A 399 -10.15 -2.92 -23.29
C VAL A 399 -11.35 -3.35 -22.46
N THR A 400 -11.20 -3.37 -21.13
CA THR A 400 -12.22 -3.79 -20.15
C THR A 400 -12.80 -2.61 -19.36
N GLY A 401 -12.14 -1.46 -19.33
CA GLY A 401 -12.66 -0.27 -18.67
C GLY A 401 -11.86 1.00 -18.93
N LEU A 402 -12.37 2.12 -18.43
CA LEU A 402 -11.74 3.44 -18.49
C LEU A 402 -11.78 4.09 -17.12
N ARG A 403 -10.69 4.77 -16.72
CA ARG A 403 -10.62 5.52 -15.47
C ARG A 403 -10.65 7.01 -15.74
N PHE A 404 -11.66 7.69 -15.21
CA PHE A 404 -11.88 9.12 -15.43
C PHE A 404 -12.33 9.78 -14.14
N GLY A 405 -11.71 10.91 -13.74
CA GLY A 405 -12.04 11.59 -12.49
C GLY A 405 -11.84 10.74 -11.22
N GLY A 406 -10.94 9.74 -11.27
CA GLY A 406 -10.71 8.79 -10.17
C GLY A 406 -11.69 7.61 -10.13
N GLU A 407 -12.67 7.55 -11.02
CA GLU A 407 -13.70 6.50 -11.05
C GLU A 407 -13.48 5.51 -12.19
N LEU A 408 -13.93 4.26 -12.02
CA LEU A 408 -13.90 3.22 -13.05
C LEU A 408 -15.22 3.15 -13.81
N TYR A 409 -15.13 3.20 -15.14
CA TYR A 409 -16.20 2.94 -16.10
C TYR A 409 -15.91 1.60 -16.79
N SER A 410 -16.62 0.54 -16.38
CA SER A 410 -16.43 -0.80 -16.93
C SER A 410 -17.11 -0.93 -18.29
N ARG A 411 -16.46 -1.60 -19.24
CA ARG A 411 -17.02 -1.87 -20.56
C ARG A 411 -18.20 -2.84 -20.45
N ARG A 412 -19.27 -2.58 -21.21
CA ARG A 412 -20.48 -3.41 -21.27
C ARG A 412 -20.46 -4.46 -22.37
#